data_AF-A0AAJ1WWD5-F1
#
_entry.id   AF-A0AAJ1WWD5-F1
#
_cell.length_a   1.000
_cell.length_b   1.000
_cell.length_c   1.000
_cell.angle_alpha   90.00
_cell.angle_beta   90.00
_cell.angle_gamma   90.00
#
_symmetry.space_group_name_H-M   'P 1'
#
loop_
_entity.id
_entity.type
_entity.pdbx_description
1 polymer ?
#
loop_
_entity_poly.entity_id
_entity_poly.type
_entity_poly.pdbx_seq_one_letter_code
_entity_poly.pdbx_strand_id
1 'polypeptide(L)'
;MTDDVEAIVWTVAWPKIVSYLLNPAHTDGASKAKYLLAFGYAAAEPERLAGDLVKHAVDHWPGRAVVLPLGLPRRVFEGPVEAPDRRVMSLRSVWEATSDTQLRFLTAYPWKS
;
A
#
# COMPACT_ATOMS: atom_id res chain seq x y z
N MET A 1 34.55 2.06 0.42
CA MET A 1 33.18 1.90 -0.09
C MET A 1 32.40 3.08 0.42
N THR A 2 32.03 4.00 -0.47
CA THR A 2 31.01 5.00 -0.14
C THR A 2 29.70 4.25 0.04
N ASP A 3 29.07 4.43 1.19
CA ASP A 3 27.68 4.03 1.38
C ASP A 3 26.84 5.00 0.56
N ASP A 4 26.60 4.67 -0.71
CA ASP A 4 25.79 5.49 -1.58
C ASP A 4 24.32 5.40 -1.10
N VAL A 5 23.77 6.55 -0.72
CA VAL A 5 22.37 6.66 -0.32
C VAL A 5 21.52 6.77 -1.59
N GLU A 6 20.83 5.68 -1.93
CA GLU A 6 19.89 5.66 -3.05
C GLU A 6 18.46 5.97 -2.61
N ALA A 7 17.78 6.84 -3.35
CA ALA A 7 16.38 7.13 -3.13
C ALA A 7 15.49 5.99 -3.67
N ILE A 8 14.50 5.57 -2.90
CA ILE A 8 13.47 4.64 -3.35
C ILE A 8 12.31 5.42 -3.98
N VAL A 9 11.94 5.05 -5.20
CA VAL A 9 10.77 5.57 -5.91
C VAL A 9 9.57 4.66 -5.64
N TRP A 10 8.50 5.26 -5.11
CA TRP A 10 7.24 4.58 -4.82
C TRP A 10 6.19 4.97 -5.86
N THR A 11 5.60 4.00 -6.55
CA THR A 11 4.57 4.24 -7.56
C THR A 11 3.23 3.66 -7.13
N VAL A 12 2.23 4.52 -7.02
CA VAL A 12 0.83 4.14 -6.79
C VAL A 12 0.02 4.52 -8.02
N ALA A 13 -0.42 3.54 -8.80
CA ALA A 13 -1.20 3.80 -10.01
C ALA A 13 -2.62 4.21 -9.64
N TRP A 14 -3.11 5.32 -10.21
CA TRP A 14 -4.46 5.84 -9.94
C TRP A 14 -5.58 4.80 -10.05
N PRO A 15 -5.62 3.92 -11.09
CA PRO A 15 -6.65 2.87 -11.17
C PRO A 15 -6.60 1.85 -10.02
N LYS A 16 -5.44 1.64 -9.38
CA LYS A 16 -5.34 0.78 -8.19
C LYS A 16 -6.05 1.38 -6.98
N ILE A 17 -6.20 2.71 -6.95
CA ILE A 17 -6.95 3.41 -5.91
C ILE A 17 -8.42 3.45 -6.29
N VAL A 18 -8.80 4.20 -7.32
CA VAL A 18 -10.21 4.52 -7.57
C VAL A 18 -11.00 3.35 -8.14
N SER A 19 -10.40 2.55 -9.02
CA SER A 19 -11.11 1.46 -9.69
C SER A 19 -11.06 0.15 -8.92
N TYR A 20 -10.16 0.04 -7.92
CA TYR A 20 -9.92 -1.18 -7.16
C TYR A 20 -10.08 -0.99 -5.64
N LEU A 21 -9.16 -0.28 -4.96
CA LEU A 21 -9.17 -0.19 -3.49
C LEU A 21 -10.31 0.60 -2.91
N LEU A 22 -10.81 1.63 -3.60
CA LEU A 22 -11.92 2.47 -3.16
C LEU A 22 -13.18 2.22 -4.00
N ASN A 23 -13.26 1.05 -4.63
CA ASN A 23 -14.42 0.62 -5.42
C ASN A 23 -15.17 -0.54 -4.73
N PRO A 24 -16.29 -0.26 -4.02
CA PRO A 24 -17.14 -1.28 -3.42
C PRO A 24 -17.74 -2.28 -4.41
N ALA A 25 -17.86 -1.91 -5.69
CA ALA A 25 -18.40 -2.77 -6.74
C ALA A 25 -17.33 -3.67 -7.39
N HIS A 26 -16.06 -3.55 -7.03
CA HIS A 26 -15.01 -4.39 -7.58
C HIS A 26 -15.08 -5.81 -7.04
N THR A 27 -15.16 -6.81 -7.93
CA THR A 27 -15.33 -8.24 -7.58
C THR A 27 -14.35 -8.71 -6.51
N ASP A 28 -13.05 -8.43 -6.67
CA ASP A 28 -12.00 -8.84 -5.70
C ASP A 28 -11.62 -7.75 -4.66
N GLY A 29 -12.18 -6.55 -4.83
CA GLY A 29 -11.76 -5.32 -4.15
C GLY A 29 -12.76 -4.88 -3.09
N ALA A 30 -14.00 -5.34 -3.17
CA ALA A 30 -15.11 -4.90 -2.32
C ALA A 30 -14.82 -4.96 -0.82
N SER A 31 -14.19 -6.05 -0.33
CA SER A 31 -13.84 -6.17 1.09
C SER A 31 -12.75 -5.19 1.54
N LYS A 32 -11.80 -4.87 0.65
CA LYS A 32 -10.75 -3.87 0.89
C LYS A 32 -11.33 -2.45 0.87
N ALA A 33 -12.22 -2.19 -0.07
CA ALA A 33 -12.97 -0.94 -0.15
C ALA A 33 -13.81 -0.72 1.10
N LYS A 34 -14.60 -1.71 1.53
CA LYS A 34 -15.39 -1.61 2.76
C LYS A 34 -14.53 -1.23 3.96
N TYR A 35 -13.34 -1.82 4.10
CA TYR A 35 -12.42 -1.51 5.18
C TYR A 35 -11.92 -0.07 5.10
N LEU A 36 -11.34 0.34 3.97
CA LEU A 36 -10.76 1.67 3.80
C LEU A 36 -11.82 2.78 3.92
N LEU A 37 -12.98 2.60 3.28
CA LEU A 37 -14.10 3.54 3.39
C LEU A 37 -14.59 3.67 4.83
N ALA A 38 -14.59 2.57 5.60
CA ALA A 38 -14.98 2.63 7.00
C ALA A 38 -14.06 3.52 7.84
N PHE A 39 -12.81 3.75 7.42
CA PHE A 39 -11.84 4.66 8.05
C PHE A 39 -11.79 6.07 7.42
N GLY A 40 -12.76 6.39 6.56
CA GLY A 40 -12.92 7.73 5.99
C GLY A 40 -12.11 8.00 4.72
N TYR A 41 -11.51 6.99 4.09
CA TYR A 41 -10.99 7.16 2.74
C TYR A 41 -12.14 7.32 1.74
N ALA A 42 -11.92 8.06 0.65
CA ALA A 42 -12.92 8.30 -0.37
C ALA A 42 -12.30 8.32 -1.78
N ALA A 43 -13.01 7.78 -2.77
CA ALA A 43 -12.55 7.79 -4.16
C ALA A 43 -12.44 9.21 -4.77
N ALA A 44 -13.05 10.21 -4.13
CA ALA A 44 -12.92 11.62 -4.47
C ALA A 44 -11.60 12.26 -3.98
N GLU A 45 -10.89 11.60 -3.04
CA GLU A 45 -9.60 12.05 -2.49
C GLU A 45 -8.55 10.93 -2.57
N PRO A 46 -8.27 10.38 -3.78
CA PRO A 46 -7.41 9.22 -3.95
C PRO A 46 -5.93 9.48 -3.60
N GLU A 47 -5.47 10.73 -3.72
CA GLU A 47 -4.11 11.14 -3.37
C GLU A 47 -3.84 10.92 -1.89
N ARG A 48 -4.86 11.08 -1.04
CA ARG A 48 -4.73 10.85 0.39
C ARG A 48 -4.39 9.40 0.70
N LEU A 49 -5.12 8.45 0.11
CA LEU A 49 -4.80 7.03 0.27
C LEU A 49 -3.43 6.69 -0.32
N ALA A 50 -3.08 7.25 -1.48
CA ALA A 50 -1.76 7.03 -2.07
C ALA A 50 -0.62 7.51 -1.16
N GLY A 51 -0.76 8.70 -0.56
CA GLY A 51 0.17 9.26 0.41
C GLY A 51 0.31 8.39 1.65
N ASP A 52 -0.82 7.99 2.26
CA ASP A 52 -0.82 7.15 3.46
C ASP A 52 -0.23 5.75 3.20
N LEU A 53 -0.42 5.18 2.00
CA LEU A 53 0.19 3.91 1.61
C LEU A 53 1.72 4.00 1.53
N VAL A 54 2.24 5.09 0.95
CA VAL A 54 3.69 5.34 0.87
C VAL A 54 4.24 5.60 2.27
N LYS A 55 3.60 6.48 3.05
CA LYS A 55 3.99 6.77 4.42
C LYS A 55 4.04 5.49 5.26
N HIS A 56 3.01 4.65 5.19
CA HIS A 56 2.99 3.36 5.85
C HIS A 56 4.18 2.47 5.43
N ALA A 57 4.52 2.41 4.15
CA ALA A 57 5.67 1.61 3.71
C ALA A 57 7.02 2.16 4.22
N VAL A 58 7.15 3.49 4.28
CA VAL A 58 8.34 4.16 4.81
C VAL A 58 8.48 3.96 6.32
N ASP A 59 7.40 4.17 7.08
CA ASP A 59 7.40 4.04 8.55
C ASP A 59 7.69 2.59 9.01
N HIS A 60 7.38 1.60 8.17
CA HIS A 60 7.56 0.16 8.46
C HIS A 60 8.70 -0.48 7.64
N TRP A 61 9.65 0.31 7.15
CA TRP A 61 10.84 -0.18 6.44
C TRP A 61 11.72 -1.08 7.34
N PRO A 62 12.35 -2.17 6.84
CA PRO A 62 12.43 -2.62 5.44
C PRO A 62 11.26 -3.49 4.94
N GLY A 63 10.25 -3.71 5.79
CA GLY A 63 9.21 -4.70 5.56
C GLY A 63 9.75 -6.12 5.42
N ARG A 64 8.89 -7.04 4.99
CA ARG A 64 9.25 -8.43 4.69
C ARG A 64 9.42 -8.61 3.19
N ALA A 65 10.59 -9.09 2.77
CA ALA A 65 10.84 -9.52 1.40
C ALA A 65 10.17 -10.88 1.14
N VAL A 66 9.52 -11.02 -0.01
CA VAL A 66 8.87 -12.24 -0.46
C VAL A 66 9.35 -12.53 -1.88
N VAL A 67 10.19 -13.56 -2.00
CA VAL A 67 10.62 -14.08 -3.31
C VAL A 67 9.57 -15.06 -3.80
N LEU A 68 9.13 -14.89 -5.04
CA LEU A 68 8.15 -15.75 -5.68
C LEU A 68 8.85 -16.72 -6.64
N PRO A 69 8.34 -17.96 -6.80
CA PRO A 69 8.84 -18.87 -7.84
C PRO A 69 8.71 -18.31 -9.26
N LEU A 70 7.72 -17.43 -9.48
CA LEU A 70 7.46 -16.74 -10.74
C LEU A 70 6.96 -15.31 -10.48
N GLY A 71 7.44 -14.36 -11.28
CA GLY A 71 7.12 -12.94 -11.16
C GLY A 71 8.16 -12.13 -10.39
N LEU A 72 7.92 -10.83 -10.24
CA LEU A 72 8.83 -9.94 -9.53
C LEU A 72 8.73 -10.13 -8.00
N PRO A 73 9.85 -9.93 -7.26
CA PRO A 73 9.84 -10.02 -5.81
C PRO A 73 8.92 -8.97 -5.19
N ARG A 74 8.33 -9.32 -4.05
CA ARG A 74 7.41 -8.43 -3.32
C ARG A 74 8.01 -7.95 -2.02
N ARG A 75 7.62 -6.75 -1.61
CA ARG A 75 7.79 -6.25 -0.25
C ARG A 75 6.43 -6.11 0.42
N VAL A 76 6.33 -6.61 1.64
CA VAL A 76 5.13 -6.58 2.46
C VAL A 76 5.40 -5.75 3.70
N PHE A 77 4.60 -4.72 3.92
CA PHE A 77 4.66 -3.86 5.09
C PHE A 77 3.41 -4.13 5.93
N GLU A 78 3.56 -4.25 7.24
CA GLU A 78 2.49 -4.59 8.18
C GLU A 78 2.62 -3.69 9.40
N GLY A 79 1.57 -2.94 9.72
CA GLY A 79 1.63 -2.02 10.84
C GLY A 79 0.39 -1.14 11.01
N PRO A 80 0.39 -0.30 12.04
CA PRO A 80 -0.59 0.76 12.19
C PRO A 80 -0.37 1.87 11.15
N VAL A 81 -1.46 2.54 10.78
CA VAL A 81 -1.46 3.82 10.06
C VAL A 81 -2.61 4.68 10.59
N GLU A 82 -2.35 5.97 10.80
CA GLU A 82 -3.38 6.94 11.15
C GLU A 82 -4.22 7.24 9.91
N ALA A 83 -5.54 7.01 10.03
CA ALA A 83 -6.46 7.10 8.92
C ALA A 83 -7.20 8.46 8.87
N PRO A 84 -7.99 8.72 7.82
CA PRO A 84 -8.70 9.98 7.63
C PRO A 84 -9.51 10.51 8.79
N ASP A 85 -10.19 9.62 9.48
CA ASP A 85 -11.03 9.92 10.63
C ASP A 85 -10.24 9.98 11.96
N ARG A 86 -8.91 9.99 11.89
CA ARG A 86 -7.94 9.99 13.01
C ARG A 86 -7.89 8.70 13.82
N ARG A 87 -8.60 7.65 13.43
CA ARG A 87 -8.43 6.33 14.04
C ARG A 87 -7.18 5.67 13.48
N VAL A 88 -6.58 4.79 14.28
CA VAL A 88 -5.47 3.95 13.85
C VAL A 88 -6.04 2.68 13.23
N MET A 89 -5.74 2.43 11.95
CA MET A 89 -6.10 1.20 11.27
C MET A 89 -4.90 0.26 11.18
N SER A 90 -5.16 -1.05 11.26
CA SER A 90 -4.14 -2.09 11.05
C SER A 90 -4.09 -2.42 9.56
N LEU A 91 -3.04 -1.97 8.87
CA LEU A 91 -2.85 -2.19 7.43
C LEU A 91 -1.71 -3.16 7.10
N ARG A 92 -1.93 -4.01 6.08
CA ARG A 92 -0.86 -4.63 5.29
C ARG A 92 -0.89 -4.02 3.90
N SER A 93 0.24 -3.50 3.44
CA SER A 93 0.42 -3.09 2.05
C SER A 93 1.45 -3.98 1.35
N VAL A 94 1.17 -4.32 0.10
CA VAL A 94 2.00 -5.19 -0.73
C VAL A 94 2.47 -4.41 -1.94
N TRP A 95 3.77 -4.46 -2.16
CA TRP A 95 4.48 -3.77 -3.23
C TRP A 95 5.31 -4.77 -4.01
N GLU A 96 5.51 -4.48 -5.28
CA GLU A 96 6.36 -5.24 -6.20
C GLU A 96 7.63 -4.44 -6.46
N ALA A 97 8.80 -5.06 -6.33
CA ALA A 97 10.06 -4.42 -6.67
C ALA A 97 10.33 -4.59 -8.18
N THR A 98 10.24 -3.49 -8.92
CA THR A 98 10.50 -3.45 -10.36
C THR A 98 11.98 -3.20 -10.68
N SER A 99 12.72 -2.66 -9.72
CA SER A 99 14.18 -2.58 -9.67
C SER A 99 14.62 -2.52 -8.20
N ASP A 100 15.92 -2.40 -7.95
CA ASP A 100 16.46 -2.24 -6.59
C ASP A 100 15.95 -0.98 -5.88
N THR A 101 15.58 0.05 -6.66
CA THR A 101 15.15 1.37 -6.17
C THR A 101 13.71 1.72 -6.52
N GLN A 102 12.92 0.81 -7.08
CA GLN A 102 11.54 1.08 -7.49
C GLN A 102 10.55 0.07 -6.92
N LEU A 103 9.53 0.58 -6.23
CA LEU A 103 8.44 -0.20 -5.67
C LEU A 103 7.09 0.25 -6.24
N ARG A 104 6.38 -0.69 -6.85
CA ARG A 104 5.03 -0.48 -7.39
C ARG A 104 3.97 -1.07 -6.48
N PHE A 105 2.98 -0.27 -6.12
CA PHE A 105 1.88 -0.70 -5.28
C PHE A 105 1.03 -1.78 -5.95
N LEU A 106 0.74 -2.87 -5.23
CA LEU A 106 -0.14 -3.94 -5.69
C LEU A 106 -1.51 -3.90 -5.02
N THR A 107 -1.54 -3.91 -3.69
CA THR A 107 -2.78 -4.00 -2.90
C THR A 107 -2.54 -3.66 -1.42
N ALA A 108 -3.63 -3.36 -0.70
CA ALA A 108 -3.61 -3.19 0.75
C ALA A 108 -4.91 -3.75 1.37
N TYR A 109 -4.80 -4.31 2.58
CA TYR A 109 -5.89 -4.97 3.28
C TYR A 109 -5.58 -5.10 4.78
N PRO A 110 -6.56 -5.46 5.64
CA PRO A 110 -6.33 -5.64 7.08
C PRO A 110 -5.31 -6.74 7.39
N TRP A 111 -4.43 -6.55 8.37
CA TRP A 111 -3.39 -7.56 8.73
C TRP A 111 -3.56 -8.19 10.12
N LYS A 112 -4.17 -7.47 11.05
CA LYS A 112 -4.62 -7.96 12.36
C LYS A 112 -6.12 -7.78 12.45
N SER A 113 -6.80 -8.87 12.82
CA SER A 113 -8.21 -8.89 13.21
C SER A 113 -8.29 -8.92 14.73
#